data_AF-A0AA37V046-F1
#
_entry.id   AF-A0AA37V046-F1
#
_cell.length_a   1.000
_cell.length_b   1.000
_cell.length_c   1.000
_cell.angle_alpha   90.00
_cell.angle_beta   90.00
_cell.angle_gamma   90.00
#
_symmetry.space_group_name_H-M   'P 1'
#
loop_
_entity.id
_entity.type
_entity.pdbx_description
1 polymer ?
#
loop_
_entity_poly.entity_id
_entity_poly.type
_entity_poly.pdbx_seq_one_letter_code
_entity_poly.pdbx_strand_id
1 'polypeptide(L)'
;MAAEVVLDVDEWHEHARWWDAEGPRVREQLSVSPEVLNESRSMFGKIGSSTVGAALQELLQARADAGHSLGRYCEGVAGQIRTSLAAYTQSEETNQRTLRT
;
A
#
# COMPACT_ATOMS: atom_id res chain seq x y z
N MET A 1 -19.71 -0.01 33.53
CA MET A 1 -18.25 0.12 33.59
C MET A 1 -17.76 0.24 32.16
N ALA A 2 -17.19 1.37 31.77
CA ALA A 2 -16.57 1.49 30.46
C ALA A 2 -15.39 0.51 30.43
N ALA A 3 -15.29 -0.33 29.40
CA ALA A 3 -14.13 -1.19 29.23
C ALA A 3 -12.90 -0.28 29.16
N GLU A 4 -11.90 -0.55 29.99
CA GLU A 4 -10.62 0.14 29.93
C GLU A 4 -9.97 -0.27 28.61
N VAL A 5 -10.02 0.63 27.63
CA VAL A 5 -9.38 0.42 26.33
C VAL A 5 -7.91 0.77 26.51
N VAL A 6 -7.08 -0.26 26.70
CA VAL A 6 -5.63 -0.12 26.74
C VAL A 6 -5.13 -0.19 25.30
N LEU A 7 -4.44 0.86 24.84
CA LEU A 7 -3.80 0.89 23.53
C LEU A 7 -2.48 0.13 23.57
N ASP A 8 -2.37 -0.96 22.82
CA ASP A 8 -1.09 -1.65 22.59
C ASP A 8 -0.30 -0.94 21.49
N VAL A 9 0.59 -0.04 21.90
CA VAL A 9 1.39 0.79 20.97
C VAL A 9 2.35 -0.06 20.14
N ASP A 10 2.89 -1.13 20.70
CA ASP A 10 3.87 -2.00 20.04
C ASP A 10 3.22 -2.82 18.93
N GLU A 11 2.02 -3.37 19.19
CA GLU A 11 1.20 -4.07 18.19
C GLU A 11 0.89 -3.15 16.99
N TRP A 12 0.45 -1.93 17.24
CA TRP A 12 0.16 -0.98 16.16
C TRP A 12 1.42 -0.53 15.40
N HIS A 13 2.57 -0.44 16.05
CA HIS A 13 3.84 -0.23 15.36
C HIS A 13 4.23 -1.42 14.47
N GLU A 14 3.95 -2.65 14.89
CA GLU A 14 4.12 -3.84 14.06
C GLU A 14 3.20 -3.82 12.84
N HIS A 15 1.92 -3.46 13.01
CA HIS A 15 0.99 -3.30 11.90
C HIS A 15 1.46 -2.25 10.89
N ALA A 16 1.96 -1.10 11.36
CA ALA A 16 2.51 -0.08 10.47
C ALA A 16 3.70 -0.62 9.66
N ARG A 17 4.62 -1.35 10.32
CA ARG A 17 5.78 -1.97 9.64
C ARG A 17 5.36 -3.02 8.61
N TRP A 18 4.32 -3.80 8.91
CA TRP A 18 3.77 -4.76 7.95
C TRP A 18 3.27 -4.04 6.70
N TRP A 19 2.49 -2.96 6.85
CA TRP A 19 2.00 -2.17 5.71
C TRP A 19 3.13 -1.49 4.91
N ASP A 20 4.18 -1.01 5.60
CA ASP A 20 5.37 -0.46 4.95
C ASP A 20 6.10 -1.52 4.10
N ALA A 21 6.11 -2.79 4.51
CA ALA A 21 6.68 -3.90 3.75
C ALA A 21 5.75 -4.38 2.61
N GLU A 22 4.44 -4.30 2.82
CA GLU A 22 3.43 -4.78 1.88
C GLU A 22 3.36 -3.89 0.62
N GLY A 23 3.50 -2.57 0.78
CA GLY A 23 3.43 -1.63 -0.34
C GLY A 23 4.43 -1.93 -1.47
N PRO A 24 5.73 -2.05 -1.18
CA PRO A 24 6.74 -2.49 -2.15
C PRO A 24 6.46 -3.89 -2.72
N ARG A 25 6.04 -4.84 -1.88
CA ARG A 25 5.75 -6.22 -2.29
C ARG A 25 4.64 -6.28 -3.34
N VAL A 26 3.55 -5.54 -3.14
CA VAL A 26 2.42 -5.50 -4.09
C VAL A 26 2.82 -4.80 -5.39
N ARG A 27 3.61 -3.73 -5.32
CA ARG A 27 4.16 -3.06 -6.52
C ARG A 27 5.00 -4.01 -7.34
N GLU A 28 5.90 -4.74 -6.70
CA GLU A 28 6.76 -5.73 -7.38
C GLU A 28 5.92 -6.84 -8.01
N GLN A 29 4.99 -7.44 -7.26
CA GLN A 29 4.14 -8.52 -7.75
C GLN A 29 3.30 -8.13 -8.97
N LEU A 30 2.81 -6.90 -9.01
CA LEU A 30 1.95 -6.41 -10.08
C LEU A 30 2.71 -5.65 -11.17
N SER A 31 4.01 -5.40 -10.98
CA SER A 31 4.84 -4.77 -11.98
C SER A 31 4.87 -5.57 -13.28
N VAL A 32 5.03 -4.85 -14.38
CA VAL A 32 5.24 -5.41 -15.71
C VAL A 32 6.41 -4.65 -16.32
N SER A 33 7.40 -5.36 -16.85
CA SER A 33 8.55 -4.70 -17.45
C SER A 33 8.18 -4.03 -18.78
N PRO A 34 8.86 -2.96 -19.19
CA PRO A 34 8.65 -2.33 -20.49
C PRO A 34 8.83 -3.30 -21.67
N GLU A 35 9.76 -4.26 -21.54
CA GLU A 35 9.98 -5.32 -22.52
C GLU A 35 8.74 -6.19 -22.68
N VAL A 36 8.16 -6.67 -21.57
CA VAL A 36 6.94 -7.48 -21.58
C VAL A 36 5.76 -6.71 -22.17
N LEU A 37 5.61 -5.42 -21.86
CA LEU A 37 4.57 -4.58 -22.46
C LEU A 37 4.73 -4.46 -23.98
N ASN A 38 5.95 -4.28 -24.48
CA ASN A 38 6.23 -4.17 -25.91
C ASN A 38 6.07 -5.50 -26.66
N GLU A 39 6.51 -6.61 -26.05
CA GLU A 39 6.39 -7.95 -26.61
C GLU A 39 4.93 -8.41 -26.68
N SER A 40 4.14 -8.11 -25.65
CA SER A 40 2.72 -8.52 -25.55
C SER A 40 1.88 -8.12 -26.77
N ARG A 41 2.19 -6.97 -27.38
CA ARG A 41 1.50 -6.48 -28.57
C ARG A 41 1.85 -7.26 -29.84
N SER A 42 3.10 -7.70 -29.97
CA SER A 42 3.61 -8.32 -31.19
C SER A 42 3.56 -9.86 -31.19
N MET A 43 3.30 -10.47 -30.04
CA MET A 43 3.17 -11.92 -29.85
C MET A 43 2.08 -12.58 -30.71
N PHE A 44 1.01 -11.87 -31.00
CA PHE A 44 -0.05 -12.34 -31.88
C PHE A 44 0.22 -11.73 -33.25
N GLY A 45 0.52 -12.52 -34.28
CA GLY A 45 0.93 -12.03 -35.61
C GLY A 45 0.01 -10.94 -36.18
N LYS A 46 0.40 -10.29 -37.29
CA LYS A 46 -0.14 -9.00 -37.80
C LYS A 46 -1.62 -8.65 -37.51
N ILE A 47 -2.57 -9.57 -37.69
CA ILE A 47 -4.01 -9.38 -37.42
C ILE A 47 -4.35 -9.46 -35.91
N GLY A 48 -3.70 -10.37 -35.19
CA GLY A 48 -3.84 -10.51 -33.74
C GLY A 48 -3.19 -9.37 -32.96
N SER A 49 -2.15 -8.72 -33.50
CA SER A 49 -1.47 -7.62 -32.82
C SER A 49 -2.37 -6.41 -32.57
N SER A 50 -3.29 -6.13 -33.51
CA SER A 50 -4.22 -4.99 -33.42
C SER A 50 -5.46 -5.28 -32.58
N THR A 51 -5.65 -6.52 -32.13
CA THR A 51 -6.83 -6.95 -31.36
C THR A 51 -6.39 -7.53 -30.02
N VAL A 52 -6.00 -8.80 -30.01
CA VAL A 52 -5.59 -9.53 -28.81
C VAL A 52 -4.32 -8.94 -28.21
N GLY A 53 -3.33 -8.59 -29.03
CA GLY A 53 -2.08 -7.99 -28.56
C GLY A 53 -2.29 -6.61 -27.93
N ALA A 54 -3.13 -5.78 -28.52
CA ALA A 54 -3.51 -4.48 -27.97
C ALA A 54 -4.25 -4.64 -26.63
N ALA A 55 -5.24 -5.53 -26.56
CA ALA A 55 -6.00 -5.79 -25.34
C ALA A 55 -5.11 -6.37 -24.21
N LEU A 56 -4.15 -7.23 -24.55
CA LEU A 56 -3.19 -7.76 -23.58
C LEU A 56 -2.27 -6.65 -23.05
N GLN A 57 -1.77 -5.78 -23.93
CA GLN A 57 -0.95 -4.65 -23.52
C GLN A 57 -1.72 -3.70 -22.57
N GLU A 58 -2.97 -3.38 -22.89
CA GLU A 58 -3.85 -2.56 -22.04
C GLU A 58 -4.08 -3.21 -20.66
N LEU A 59 -4.33 -4.53 -20.63
CA LEU A 59 -4.50 -5.27 -19.38
C LEU A 59 -3.24 -5.24 -18.51
N LEU A 60 -2.07 -5.45 -19.13
CA LEU A 60 -0.79 -5.42 -18.43
C LEU A 60 -0.46 -4.02 -17.89
N GLN A 61 -0.78 -2.97 -18.64
CA GLN A 61 -0.66 -1.60 -18.16
C GLN A 61 -1.57 -1.34 -16.96
N ALA A 62 -2.85 -1.73 -17.06
CA ALA A 62 -3.81 -1.58 -15.96
C ALA A 62 -3.38 -2.36 -14.70
N ARG A 63 -2.77 -3.54 -14.88
CA ARG A 63 -2.20 -4.33 -13.78
C ARG A 63 -1.06 -3.59 -13.08
N ALA A 64 -0.13 -3.01 -13.85
CA ALA A 64 0.98 -2.23 -13.28
C ALA A 64 0.46 -0.99 -12.53
N ASP A 65 -0.50 -0.27 -13.11
CA ASP A 65 -1.14 0.90 -12.48
C ASP A 65 -1.86 0.52 -11.18
N ALA A 66 -2.54 -0.63 -11.16
CA ALA A 66 -3.15 -1.17 -9.94
C ALA A 66 -2.10 -1.47 -8.86
N GLY A 67 -0.95 -2.04 -9.24
CA GLY A 67 0.19 -2.24 -8.34
C GLY A 67 0.68 -0.94 -7.70
N HIS A 68 0.83 0.11 -8.50
CA HIS A 68 1.21 1.43 -7.99
C HIS A 68 0.16 2.03 -7.05
N SER A 69 -1.12 1.93 -7.41
CA SER A 69 -2.23 2.44 -6.60
C SER A 69 -2.32 1.72 -5.25
N LEU A 70 -2.31 0.38 -5.26
CA LEU A 70 -2.35 -0.43 -4.05
C LEU A 70 -1.11 -0.20 -3.17
N GLY A 71 0.07 -0.09 -3.78
CA GLY A 71 1.29 0.21 -3.02
C GLY A 71 1.21 1.57 -2.31
N ARG A 72 0.68 2.61 -2.97
CA ARG A 72 0.44 3.93 -2.32
C ARG A 72 -0.59 3.84 -1.20
N TYR A 73 -1.63 3.02 -1.38
CA TYR A 73 -2.62 2.80 -0.33
C TYR A 73 -1.97 2.18 0.92
N CYS A 74 -1.12 1.16 0.76
CA CYS A 74 -0.39 0.55 1.86
C CYS A 74 0.47 1.57 2.63
N GLU A 75 1.24 2.38 1.90
CA GLU A 75 2.04 3.47 2.50
C GLU A 75 1.17 4.48 3.25
N GLY A 76 0.00 4.82 2.70
CA GLY A 76 -0.98 5.70 3.35
C GLY A 76 -1.51 5.14 4.67
N VAL A 77 -1.82 3.85 4.71
CA VAL A 77 -2.27 3.18 5.95
C VAL A 77 -1.18 3.19 7.01
N ALA A 78 0.06 2.83 6.65
CA ALA A 78 1.19 2.86 7.58
C ALA A 78 1.45 4.28 8.13
N GLY A 79 1.37 5.29 7.27
CA GLY A 79 1.50 6.70 7.66
C GLY A 79 0.37 7.15 8.61
N GLN A 80 -0.86 6.73 8.35
CA GLN A 80 -2.00 7.03 9.20
C GLN A 80 -1.85 6.42 10.59
N ILE A 81 -1.46 5.14 10.68
CA ILE A 81 -1.24 4.46 11.97
C ILE A 81 -0.19 5.23 12.79
N ARG A 82 0.97 5.54 12.20
CA ARG A 82 2.04 6.27 12.89
C ARG A 82 1.60 7.66 13.37
N THR A 83 0.86 8.38 12.54
CA THR A 83 0.33 9.71 12.87
C THR A 83 -0.65 9.63 14.03
N SER A 84 -1.57 8.66 14.00
CA SER A 84 -2.51 8.43 15.08
C SER A 84 -1.82 8.04 16.39
N LEU A 85 -0.85 7.11 16.35
CA LEU A 85 -0.09 6.72 17.54
C LEU A 85 0.66 7.91 18.16
N ALA A 86 1.34 8.72 17.34
CA ALA A 86 2.04 9.90 17.82
C ALA A 86 1.10 10.88 18.53
N ALA A 87 -0.09 11.11 17.97
CA ALA A 87 -1.10 11.97 18.57
C ALA A 87 -1.63 11.40 19.90
N TYR A 88 -1.88 10.09 19.97
CA TYR A 88 -2.31 9.43 21.20
C TYR A 88 -1.26 9.52 22.30
N THR A 89 -0.01 9.15 22.02
CA THR A 89 1.09 9.21 23.00
C THR A 89 1.29 10.63 23.52
N GLN A 90 1.25 11.64 22.64
CA GLN A 90 1.36 13.04 23.03
C GLN A 90 0.20 13.48 23.94
N SER A 91 -1.03 13.05 23.65
CA SER A 91 -2.19 13.35 24.50
C SER A 91 -2.06 12.69 25.87
N GLU A 92 -1.62 11.44 25.94
CA GLU A 92 -1.42 10.72 27.20
C GLU A 92 -0.34 11.37 28.07
N GLU A 93 0.80 11.74 27.48
CA GLU A 93 1.86 12.48 28.19
C GLU A 93 1.38 13.84 28.72
N THR A 94 0.49 14.51 27.99
CA THR A 94 -0.08 15.79 28.41
C THR A 94 -1.05 15.58 29.57
N ASN A 95 -1.95 14.60 29.46
CA ASN A 95 -2.91 14.26 30.51
C ASN A 95 -2.19 13.85 31.80
N GLN A 96 -1.16 13.01 31.71
CA GLN A 96 -0.37 12.59 32.88
C GLN A 96 0.35 13.75 33.56
N ARG A 97 0.83 14.75 32.79
CA ARG A 97 1.42 15.98 33.35
C ARG A 97 0.37 16.82 34.07
N THR A 98 -0.78 17.04 33.45
CA THR A 98 -1.89 17.81 34.05
C THR A 98 -2.37 17.17 35.34
N LEU A 99 -2.52 15.84 35.38
CA LEU A 99 -2.99 15.13 36.58
C LEU A 99 -1.96 15.07 37.72
N ARG A 100 -0.67 15.29 37.43
CA ARG A 100 0.41 15.37 38.43
C ARG A 100 0.61 16.77 39.01
N THR A 101 0.01 17.80 38.41
CA THR A 101 0.15 19.20 38.81
C THR A 101 -1.06 19.63 39.63
#